data_AF-A0A534WPF2-F1
#
_entry.id   AF-A0A534WPF2-F1
#
_cell.length_a   1.000
_cell.length_b   1.000
_cell.length_c   1.000
_cell.angle_alpha   90.00
_cell.angle_beta   90.00
_cell.angle_gamma   90.00
#
_symmetry.space_group_name_H-M   'P 1'
#
loop_
_entity.id
_entity.type
_entity.pdbx_description
1 polymer ?
#
loop_
_entity_poly.entity_id
_entity_poly.type
_entity_poly.pdbx_seq_one_letter_code
_entity_poly.pdbx_strand_id
1 'polypeptide(L)'
;MALNLNVPHVSVPQGGKLRILWVAGASLIVLLVGYNSCTTYVRPGEAGVKQIKFGIGKGIEPVVYGTGLHYVGVGETMHRFPLRVQVLELSNSRSEAIGELEGHRVGPGVNIQTSEGYTVQ
;
A
#
# COMPACT_ATOMS: atom_id res chain seq x y z
N MET A 1 -15.11 -24.98 22.97
CA MET A 1 -15.24 -23.53 23.21
C MET A 1 -16.13 -22.96 22.11
N ALA A 2 -17.36 -22.55 22.43
CA ALA A 2 -18.31 -22.01 21.46
C ALA A 2 -18.07 -20.51 21.27
N LEU A 3 -17.83 -20.07 20.03
CA LEU A 3 -17.64 -18.66 19.69
C LEU A 3 -19.01 -17.96 19.73
N ASN A 4 -19.25 -17.15 20.77
CA ASN A 4 -20.48 -16.35 20.89
C ASN A 4 -20.35 -15.11 19.99
N LEU A 5 -20.73 -15.24 18.72
CA LEU A 5 -20.79 -14.11 17.77
C LEU A 5 -22.03 -13.27 18.10
N ASN A 6 -21.82 -12.20 18.87
CA ASN A 6 -22.82 -11.16 19.07
C ASN A 6 -22.99 -10.36 17.77
N VAL A 7 -23.86 -10.84 16.87
CA VAL A 7 -24.16 -10.15 15.63
C VAL A 7 -25.15 -9.01 15.92
N PRO A 8 -24.79 -7.74 15.63
CA PRO A 8 -25.72 -6.64 15.82
C PRO A 8 -26.93 -6.83 14.89
N HIS A 9 -28.12 -6.84 15.48
CA HIS A 9 -29.36 -6.92 14.71
C HIS A 9 -29.57 -5.58 14.00
N VAL A 10 -29.46 -5.59 12.67
CA VAL A 10 -29.74 -4.40 11.86
C VAL A 10 -31.25 -4.33 11.64
N SER A 11 -31.89 -3.28 12.14
CA SER A 11 -33.31 -3.04 11.96
C SER A 11 -33.59 -2.56 10.54
N VAL A 12 -34.05 -3.48 9.68
CA VAL A 12 -34.49 -3.13 8.32
C VAL A 12 -35.88 -2.48 8.42
N PRO A 13 -36.08 -1.25 7.91
CA PRO A 13 -37.38 -0.58 8.00
C PRO A 13 -38.46 -1.38 7.26
N GLN A 14 -39.70 -1.45 7.77
CA GLN A 14 -40.76 -2.34 7.26
C GLN A 14 -41.56 -1.79 6.05
N GLY A 15 -41.44 -0.51 5.71
CA GLY A 15 -42.17 0.10 4.58
C GLY A 15 -41.58 -0.30 3.22
N GLY A 16 -42.40 -0.79 2.29
CA GLY A 16 -41.94 -1.38 1.01
C GLY A 16 -40.97 -0.50 0.20
N LYS A 17 -41.26 0.80 0.04
CA LYS A 17 -40.36 1.75 -0.65
C LYS A 17 -39.06 2.00 0.11
N LEU A 18 -39.14 2.06 1.44
CA LEU A 18 -38.00 2.30 2.32
C LEU A 18 -37.08 1.08 2.40
N ARG A 19 -37.63 -0.15 2.33
CA ARG A 19 -36.88 -1.41 2.21
C ARG A 19 -36.03 -1.45 0.95
N ILE A 20 -36.62 -1.11 -0.19
CA ILE A 20 -35.92 -1.13 -1.48
C ILE A 20 -34.75 -0.14 -1.47
N LEU A 21 -34.98 1.08 -0.96
CA LEU A 21 -33.91 2.08 -0.80
C LEU A 21 -32.80 1.60 0.15
N TRP A 22 -33.16 0.97 1.26
CA TRP A 22 -32.18 0.44 2.21
C TRP A 22 -31.34 -0.69 1.61
N VAL A 23 -31.97 -1.64 0.92
CA VAL A 23 -31.27 -2.75 0.25
C VAL A 23 -30.39 -2.23 -0.89
N ALA A 24 -30.88 -1.27 -1.69
CA ALA A 24 -30.10 -0.64 -2.74
C ALA A 24 -28.89 0.11 -2.18
N GLY A 25 -29.08 0.87 -1.10
CA GLY A 25 -28.00 1.57 -0.40
C GLY A 25 -26.95 0.61 0.18
N ALA A 26 -27.40 -0.45 0.86
CA ALA A 26 -26.51 -1.48 1.40
C ALA A 26 -25.73 -2.20 0.29
N SER A 27 -26.40 -2.55 -0.82
CA SER A 27 -25.76 -3.17 -1.98
C SER A 27 -24.70 -2.27 -2.62
N LEU A 28 -25.01 -0.97 -2.77
CA LEU A 28 -24.05 0.02 -3.29
C LEU A 28 -22.81 0.13 -2.38
N ILE A 29 -23.00 0.16 -1.07
CA ILE A 29 -21.89 0.21 -0.11
C ILE A 29 -21.01 -1.03 -0.24
N VAL A 30 -21.60 -2.22 -0.30
CA VAL A 30 -20.83 -3.48 -0.47
C VAL A 30 -20.04 -3.47 -1.77
N LEU A 31 -20.64 -3.00 -2.87
CA LEU A 31 -19.95 -2.87 -4.17
C LEU A 31 -18.78 -1.89 -4.10
N LEU A 32 -18.97 -0.72 -3.50
CA LEU A 32 -17.91 0.28 -3.36
C LEU A 32 -16.76 -0.23 -2.49
N VAL A 33 -17.07 -0.85 -1.35
CA VAL A 33 -16.05 -1.41 -0.47
C VAL A 33 -15.31 -2.55 -1.16
N GLY A 34 -16.02 -3.46 -1.84
CA GLY A 34 -15.40 -4.54 -2.60
C GLY A 34 -14.50 -4.04 -3.73
N TYR A 35 -14.95 -3.04 -4.49
CA TYR A 35 -14.17 -2.43 -5.56
C TYR A 35 -12.89 -1.79 -5.04
N ASN A 36 -12.97 -0.98 -3.98
CA ASN A 36 -11.80 -0.34 -3.37
C ASN A 36 -10.85 -1.34 -2.70
N SER A 37 -11.37 -2.45 -2.18
CA SER A 37 -10.54 -3.47 -1.52
C SER A 37 -9.80 -4.36 -2.51
N CYS A 38 -10.39 -4.61 -3.68
CA CYS A 38 -9.86 -5.54 -4.67
C CYS A 38 -9.15 -4.85 -5.84
N THR A 39 -9.00 -3.53 -5.82
CA THR A 39 -8.30 -2.79 -6.87
C THR A 39 -7.24 -1.88 -6.28
N THR A 40 -6.12 -1.75 -6.98
CA THR A 40 -5.10 -0.77 -6.65
C THR A 40 -4.71 0.01 -7.88
N TYR A 41 -4.55 1.32 -7.69
CA TYR A 41 -4.07 2.21 -8.74
C TYR A 41 -2.55 2.40 -8.63
N VAL A 42 -1.84 2.05 -9.70
CA VAL A 42 -0.41 2.32 -9.89
C VAL A 42 -0.28 3.67 -10.58
N ARG A 43 0.39 4.63 -9.92
CA ARG A 43 0.48 6.01 -10.42
C ARG A 43 1.50 6.12 -11.56
N PRO A 44 1.39 7.16 -12.40
CA PRO A 44 2.46 7.54 -13.31
C PRO A 44 3.80 7.68 -12.60
N GLY A 45 4.86 7.08 -13.16
CA GLY A 45 6.19 7.07 -12.54
C GLY A 45 6.36 6.05 -11.41
N GLU A 46 5.41 5.13 -11.23
CA GLU A 46 5.52 3.96 -10.36
C GLU A 46 5.43 2.66 -11.18
N ALA A 47 6.09 1.61 -10.68
CA ALA A 47 5.93 0.23 -11.12
C ALA A 47 5.26 -0.57 -10.00
N GLY A 48 4.24 -1.34 -10.36
CA GLY A 48 3.57 -2.28 -9.47
C GLY A 48 4.22 -3.66 -9.55
N VAL A 49 4.43 -4.29 -8.40
CA VAL A 49 4.88 -5.68 -8.28
C VAL A 49 3.87 -6.43 -7.44
N LYS A 50 3.22 -7.45 -8.02
CA LYS A 50 2.21 -8.24 -7.32
C LYS A 50 2.88 -9.33 -6.48
N GLN A 51 2.49 -9.40 -5.22
CA GLN A 51 2.83 -10.47 -4.29
C GLN A 51 1.60 -11.32 -3.98
N ILE A 52 1.71 -12.62 -4.17
CA ILE A 52 0.68 -13.60 -3.79
C ILE A 52 1.09 -14.20 -2.43
N LYS A 53 0.31 -13.94 -1.37
CA LYS A 53 0.64 -14.39 0.00
C LYS A 53 0.19 -15.82 0.29
N PHE A 54 -0.89 -16.28 -0.34
CA PHE A 54 -1.50 -17.58 -0.07
C PHE A 54 -1.76 -18.35 -1.38
N GLY A 55 -1.60 -19.68 -1.35
CA GLY A 55 -1.94 -20.57 -2.48
C GLY A 55 -0.75 -21.17 -3.24
N ILE A 56 -1.07 -21.90 -4.31
CA ILE A 56 -0.11 -22.45 -5.28
C ILE A 56 0.38 -21.29 -6.15
N GLY A 57 1.69 -21.12 -6.30
CA GLY A 57 2.27 -19.93 -6.96
C GLY A 57 2.52 -18.74 -6.02
N LYS A 58 2.58 -18.98 -4.70
CA LYS A 58 2.97 -17.97 -3.71
C LYS A 58 4.32 -17.33 -4.03
N GLY A 59 4.45 -16.04 -3.75
CA GLY A 59 5.68 -15.28 -3.98
C GLY A 59 5.44 -14.01 -4.77
N ILE A 60 6.52 -13.52 -5.37
CA ILE A 60 6.49 -12.35 -6.24
C ILE A 60 6.22 -12.82 -7.67
N GLU A 61 5.22 -12.23 -8.30
CA GLU A 61 4.95 -12.47 -9.71
C GLU A 61 6.08 -11.82 -10.55
N PRO A 62 6.62 -12.51 -11.58
CA PRO A 62 7.71 -11.97 -12.41
C PRO A 62 7.26 -10.83 -13.33
N VAL A 63 5.97 -10.47 -13.31
CA VAL A 63 5.38 -9.43 -14.15
C VAL A 63 5.43 -8.08 -13.44
N VAL A 64 5.95 -7.07 -14.14
CA VAL A 64 5.92 -5.68 -13.69
C VAL A 64 4.67 -4.99 -14.23
N TYR A 65 3.83 -4.52 -13.33
CA TYR A 65 2.60 -3.82 -13.65
C TYR A 65 2.89 -2.32 -13.87
N GLY A 66 2.47 -1.81 -15.03
CA GLY A 66 2.59 -0.39 -15.35
C GLY A 66 1.50 0.48 -14.72
N THR A 67 1.40 1.71 -15.19
CA THR A 67 0.42 2.70 -14.73
C THR A 67 -1.01 2.24 -15.04
N GLY A 68 -1.93 2.39 -14.09
CA GLY A 68 -3.33 2.02 -14.28
C GLY A 68 -3.97 1.37 -13.06
N LEU A 69 -5.25 1.03 -13.19
CA LEU A 69 -6.00 0.31 -12.16
C LEU A 69 -5.82 -1.19 -12.38
N HIS A 70 -5.30 -1.87 -11.36
CA HIS A 70 -5.03 -3.31 -11.39
C HIS A 70 -5.84 -4.03 -10.31
N TYR A 71 -6.30 -5.24 -10.65
CA TYR A 71 -7.00 -6.10 -9.70
C TYR A 71 -6.00 -6.77 -8.74
N VAL A 72 -6.29 -6.67 -7.44
CA VAL A 72 -5.54 -7.29 -6.35
C VAL A 72 -6.53 -8.14 -5.57
N GLY A 73 -6.44 -9.46 -5.73
CA GLY A 73 -7.34 -10.39 -5.07
C GLY A 73 -7.14 -10.46 -3.57
N VAL A 74 -8.05 -11.17 -2.89
CA VAL A 74 -7.90 -11.47 -1.46
C VAL A 74 -6.63 -12.29 -1.24
N GLY A 75 -5.73 -11.80 -0.39
CA GLY A 75 -4.44 -12.46 -0.15
C GLY A 75 -3.34 -12.08 -1.15
N GLU A 76 -3.62 -11.20 -2.10
CA GLU A 76 -2.63 -10.57 -2.94
C GLU A 76 -2.28 -9.18 -2.39
N THR A 77 -1.10 -8.67 -2.71
CA THR A 77 -0.69 -7.31 -2.33
C THR A 77 0.16 -6.74 -3.45
N MET A 78 -0.19 -5.54 -3.91
CA MET A 78 0.58 -4.83 -4.93
C MET A 78 1.55 -3.86 -4.24
N HIS A 79 2.85 -4.11 -4.42
CA HIS A 79 3.91 -3.20 -3.98
C HIS A 79 4.16 -2.17 -5.08
N ARG A 80 4.22 -0.89 -4.73
CA ARG A 80 4.49 0.19 -5.67
C ARG A 80 5.90 0.72 -5.44
N PHE A 81 6.68 0.73 -6.50
CA PHE A 81 8.05 1.22 -6.50
C PHE A 81 8.17 2.44 -7.40
N PRO A 82 8.77 3.54 -6.93
CA PRO A 82 9.02 4.69 -7.79
C PRO A 82 10.02 4.32 -8.88
N LEU A 83 9.71 4.66 -10.12
CA LEU A 83 10.61 4.56 -11.28
C LEU A 83 11.48 5.82 -11.47
N ARG A 84 11.23 6.85 -10.65
CA ARG A 84 12.00 8.10 -10.66
C ARG A 84 13.31 7.93 -9.89
N VAL A 85 14.30 8.74 -10.27
CA VAL A 85 15.61 8.79 -9.59
C VAL A 85 15.39 9.15 -8.13
N GLN A 86 15.94 8.34 -7.23
CA GLN A 86 16.00 8.64 -5.80
C GLN A 86 17.40 9.12 -5.47
N VAL A 87 17.48 10.25 -4.78
CA VAL A 87 18.74 10.78 -4.25
C VAL A 87 18.82 10.36 -2.79
N LEU A 88 19.88 9.64 -2.43
CA LEU A 88 20.18 9.29 -1.05
C LEU A 88 21.36 10.14 -0.58
N GLU A 89 21.08 11.07 0.32
CA GLU A 89 22.09 11.93 0.93
C GLU A 89 22.53 11.33 2.26
N LEU A 90 23.83 11.04 2.38
CA LEU A 90 24.47 10.52 3.58
C LEU A 90 25.53 11.50 4.08
N SER A 91 25.28 12.80 3.95
CA SER A 91 26.13 13.83 4.52
C SER A 91 25.57 14.27 5.87
N ASN A 92 26.44 14.47 6.85
CA ASN A 92 26.05 15.09 8.12
C ASN A 92 26.15 16.63 8.07
N SER A 93 26.48 17.19 6.90
CA SER A 93 26.61 18.63 6.70
C SER A 93 25.25 19.27 6.42
N ARG A 94 24.79 20.15 7.32
CA ARG A 94 23.53 20.90 7.14
C ARG A 94 23.52 21.78 5.88
N SER A 95 24.69 22.21 5.38
CA SER A 95 24.81 22.99 4.15
C SER A 95 24.60 22.15 2.88
N GLU A 96 24.79 20.85 2.96
CA GLU A 96 24.61 19.91 1.85
C GLU A 96 23.22 19.28 1.87
N ALA A 97 22.56 19.30 3.04
CA ALA A 97 21.19 18.86 3.25
C ALA A 97 20.21 19.64 2.37
N ILE A 98 19.97 19.12 1.18
CA ILE A 98 18.86 19.55 0.35
C ILE A 98 17.60 19.09 1.10
N GLY A 99 16.68 20.02 1.40
CA GLY A 99 15.50 19.75 2.24
C GLY A 99 14.59 18.63 1.71
N GLU A 100 13.46 18.40 2.37
CA GLU A 100 12.52 17.31 2.05
C GLU A 100 11.86 17.51 0.67
N LEU A 101 12.56 17.10 -0.39
CA LEU A 101 12.08 17.03 -1.78
C LEU A 101 11.61 15.62 -2.11
N GLU A 102 10.61 15.51 -2.99
CA GLU A 102 10.07 14.22 -3.43
C GLU A 102 11.18 13.38 -4.09
N GLY A 103 11.50 12.23 -3.50
CA GLY A 103 12.58 11.35 -3.97
C GLY A 103 13.95 11.61 -3.34
N HIS A 104 14.07 12.59 -2.43
CA HIS A 104 15.27 12.82 -1.61
C HIS A 104 15.13 12.08 -0.28
N ARG A 105 16.13 11.27 0.07
CA ARG A 105 16.22 10.61 1.38
C ARG A 105 17.50 11.05 2.07
N VAL A 106 17.36 11.57 3.29
CA VAL A 106 18.50 11.93 4.13
C VAL A 106 18.71 10.81 5.15
N GLY A 107 19.90 10.22 5.15
CA GLY A 107 20.34 9.23 6.12
C GLY A 107 21.53 9.72 6.94
N PRO A 108 21.84 9.05 8.07
CA PRO A 108 23.04 9.38 8.83
C PRO A 108 24.27 9.17 7.97
N GLY A 109 25.24 10.08 8.08
CA GLY A 109 26.47 9.96 7.31
C GLY A 109 27.25 8.69 7.63
N VAL A 110 27.89 8.14 6.61
CA VAL A 110 28.64 6.88 6.71
C VAL A 110 29.89 7.15 7.51
N ASN A 111 30.00 6.53 8.67
CA ASN A 111 31.12 6.72 9.56
C ASN A 111 31.98 5.45 9.59
N ILE A 112 33.16 5.51 8.98
CA ILE A 112 34.06 4.36 8.88
C ILE A 112 35.17 4.53 9.92
N GLN A 113 35.33 3.54 10.79
CA GLN A 113 36.50 3.46 11.67
C GLN A 113 37.66 2.83 10.89
N THR A 114 38.74 3.58 10.74
CA THR A 114 39.96 3.08 10.09
C THR A 114 40.79 2.28 11.09
N SER A 115 41.75 1.48 10.59
CA SER A 115 42.62 0.63 11.42
C SER A 115 43.42 1.39 12.47
N GLU A 116 43.72 2.66 12.19
CA GLU A 116 44.41 3.57 13.12
C GLU A 116 43.50 4.19 14.20
N GLY A 117 42.21 3.82 14.24
CA GLY A 117 41.28 4.26 15.29
C GLY A 117 40.68 5.65 15.07
N TYR A 118 40.89 6.24 13.89
CA TYR A 118 40.23 7.48 13.49
C TYR A 118 38.93 7.17 12.74
N THR A 119 38.02 8.13 12.81
CA THR A 119 36.65 8.02 12.31
C THR A 119 36.48 9.05 11.20
N VAL A 120 36.30 8.58 9.96
CA VAL A 120 36.15 9.43 8.77
C VAL A 120 34.68 9.48 8.37
N GLN A 121 34.23 10.68 8.03
CA GLN A 121 32.87 11.03 7.63
C GLN A 121 32.84 11.45 6.16
#